data_AF-X1K4X4-F1
#
_entry.id   AF-X1K4X4-F1
#
_cell.length_a   1.000
_cell.length_b   1.000
_cell.length_c   1.000
_cell.angle_alpha   90.00
_cell.angle_beta   90.00
_cell.angle_gamma   90.00
#
_symmetry.space_group_name_H-M   'P 1'
#
loop_
_entity.id
_entity.type
_entity.pdbx_description
1 polymer ?
#
loop_
_entity_poly.entity_id
_entity_poly.type
_entity_poly.pdbx_seq_one_letter_code
_entity_poly.pdbx_strand_id
1 'polypeptide(L)'
;LHMSGGYLRYNGSFIKNLPMPDRFPTSLSYLGKIIQFLSQLKFELLQEPIDEIKLLEIKKFLSFYQSLSNSLVTQLYLQFKPYNELNKLLNSPNSIPDIKINNFKCRFDLPKYNTYLKEELKEILNQVNNSFNFLNDNSKLVHQINKSLVYKF
;
A
#
# COMPACT_ATOMS: atom_id res chain seq x y z
N LEU A 1 7.14 -4.94 -20.05
CA LEU A 1 5.86 -4.47 -20.63
C LEU A 1 6.15 -3.15 -21.35
N HIS A 2 6.04 -3.08 -22.68
CA HIS A 2 6.46 -1.89 -23.43
C HIS A 2 5.24 -1.00 -23.73
N MET A 3 5.22 0.22 -23.20
CA MET A 3 4.24 1.23 -23.63
C MET A 3 4.77 1.86 -24.92
N SER A 4 4.15 1.54 -26.05
CA SER A 4 4.37 2.22 -27.33
C SER A 4 3.03 2.82 -27.76
N GLY A 5 3.02 4.14 -27.98
CA GLY A 5 1.84 4.85 -28.48
C GLY A 5 0.60 4.84 -27.56
N GLY A 6 0.77 4.63 -26.25
CA GLY A 6 -0.34 4.64 -25.28
C GLY A 6 -1.07 3.29 -25.11
N TYR A 7 -0.56 2.22 -25.71
CA TYR A 7 -1.14 0.88 -25.59
C TYR A 7 -0.27 -0.04 -24.74
N LEU A 8 -0.92 -0.88 -23.95
CA LEU A 8 -0.28 -1.87 -23.10
C LEU A 8 -0.20 -3.19 -23.86
N ARG A 9 1.01 -3.66 -24.18
CA ARG A 9 1.20 -4.88 -24.99
C ARG A 9 1.31 -6.11 -24.09
N TYR A 10 0.40 -7.08 -24.25
CA TYR A 10 0.39 -8.36 -23.53
C TYR A 10 0.16 -9.51 -24.51
N ASN A 11 1.03 -10.53 -24.51
CA ASN A 11 0.98 -11.69 -25.41
C ASN A 11 0.76 -11.35 -26.90
N GLY A 12 1.39 -10.27 -27.39
CA GLY A 12 1.28 -9.83 -28.80
C GLY A 12 0.04 -8.99 -29.13
N SER A 13 -0.93 -8.87 -28.22
CA SER A 13 -2.13 -8.04 -28.38
C SER A 13 -1.98 -6.66 -27.77
N PHE A 14 -2.65 -5.66 -28.36
CA PHE A 14 -2.73 -4.30 -27.82
C PHE A 14 -3.94 -4.19 -26.89
N ILE A 15 -3.69 -3.94 -25.61
CA ILE A 15 -4.73 -3.60 -24.64
C ILE A 15 -4.89 -2.08 -24.68
N LYS A 16 -6.04 -1.62 -25.19
CA LYS A 16 -6.40 -0.20 -25.28
C LYS A 16 -6.84 0.36 -23.92
N ASN A 17 -7.55 -0.45 -23.13
CA ASN A 17 -8.02 -0.11 -21.79
C ASN A 17 -7.76 -1.28 -20.85
N LEU A 18 -7.23 -1.03 -19.65
CA LEU A 18 -7.18 -2.05 -18.60
C LEU A 18 -8.62 -2.47 -18.23
N PRO A 19 -8.89 -3.77 -18.04
CA PRO A 19 -10.22 -4.22 -17.62
C PRO A 19 -10.50 -3.64 -16.23
N MET A 20 -11.54 -2.81 -16.14
CA MET A 20 -11.98 -2.28 -14.85
C MET A 20 -12.80 -3.35 -14.13
N PRO A 21 -12.52 -3.63 -12.85
CA PRO A 21 -13.38 -4.50 -12.06
C PRO A 21 -14.74 -3.84 -11.85
N ASP A 22 -15.80 -4.65 -11.77
CA ASP A 22 -17.17 -4.16 -11.49
C ASP A 22 -17.24 -3.34 -10.19
N ARG A 23 -16.41 -3.71 -9.21
CA ARG A 23 -16.22 -2.98 -7.96
C ARG A 23 -14.74 -2.88 -7.65
N PHE A 24 -14.28 -1.67 -7.39
CA PHE A 24 -12.90 -1.46 -6.98
C PHE A 24 -12.69 -2.00 -5.54
N PRO A 25 -11.68 -2.86 -5.31
CA PRO A 25 -11.38 -3.39 -3.98
C PRO A 25 -11.07 -2.29 -2.97
N THR A 26 -11.85 -2.20 -1.89
CA THR A 26 -11.62 -1.22 -0.81
C THR A 26 -10.30 -1.45 -0.09
N SER A 27 -9.79 -2.69 -0.06
CA SER A 27 -8.46 -3.03 0.45
C SER A 27 -7.34 -2.25 -0.24
N LEU A 28 -7.44 -1.98 -1.54
CA LEU A 28 -6.46 -1.17 -2.28
C LEU A 28 -6.53 0.32 -1.87
N SER A 29 -7.72 0.83 -1.57
CA SER A 29 -7.87 2.19 -1.04
C SER A 29 -7.20 2.32 0.33
N TYR A 30 -7.44 1.37 1.23
CA TYR A 30 -6.84 1.36 2.57
C TYR A 30 -5.31 1.23 2.52
N LEU A 31 -4.79 0.38 1.63
CA LEU A 31 -3.35 0.31 1.37
C LEU A 31 -2.77 1.63 0.87
N GLY A 32 -3.46 2.30 -0.06
CA GLY A 32 -3.06 3.61 -0.57
C GLY A 32 -2.92 4.62 0.57
N LYS A 33 -3.88 4.65 1.49
CA LYS A 33 -3.84 5.51 2.69
C LYS A 33 -2.64 5.17 3.58
N ILE A 34 -2.41 3.89 3.89
CA ILE A 34 -1.27 3.44 4.72
C ILE A 34 0.06 3.84 4.06
N ILE A 35 0.22 3.60 2.76
CA ILE A 35 1.44 3.95 2.01
C ILE A 35 1.66 5.47 2.03
N GLN A 36 0.59 6.25 1.83
CA GLN A 36 0.65 7.72 1.89
C GLN A 36 1.10 8.18 3.27
N PHE A 37 0.46 7.70 4.34
CA PHE A 37 0.81 8.02 5.72
C PHE A 37 2.28 7.70 6.02
N LEU A 38 2.74 6.48 5.72
CA LEU A 38 4.11 6.06 5.97
C LEU A 38 5.13 6.84 5.14
N SER A 39 4.78 7.22 3.91
CA SER A 39 5.66 8.02 3.03
C SER A 39 5.83 9.44 3.57
N GLN A 40 4.74 10.05 4.05
CA GLN A 40 4.78 11.37 4.68
C GLN A 40 5.53 11.33 6.02
N LEU A 41 5.26 10.34 6.87
CA LEU A 41 5.98 10.15 8.13
C LEU A 41 7.48 9.96 7.90
N LYS A 42 7.86 9.13 6.92
CA LYS A 42 9.26 8.95 6.52
C LYS A 42 9.89 10.28 6.10
N PHE A 43 9.17 11.11 5.34
CA PHE A 43 9.66 12.41 4.93
C PHE A 43 9.89 13.33 6.13
N GLU A 44 8.93 13.42 7.06
CA GLU A 44 9.06 14.25 8.26
C GLU A 44 10.22 13.80 9.15
N LEU A 45 10.40 12.49 9.36
CA LEU A 45 11.53 11.92 10.11
C LEU A 45 12.90 12.21 9.48
N LEU A 46 12.97 12.40 8.16
CA LEU A 46 14.20 12.78 7.46
C LEU A 46 14.52 14.27 7.61
N GLN A 47 13.51 15.11 7.80
CA GLN A 47 13.68 16.56 7.98
C GLN A 47 14.05 16.91 9.43
N GLU A 48 13.39 16.27 10.40
CA GLU A 48 13.61 16.46 11.82
C GLU A 48 13.70 15.09 12.50
N PRO A 49 14.90 14.56 12.77
CA PRO A 49 15.07 13.29 13.45
C PRO A 49 14.68 13.45 14.93
N ILE A 50 13.41 13.19 15.23
CA ILE A 50 12.87 13.17 16.58
C ILE A 50 12.74 11.70 16.97
N ASP A 51 13.63 11.26 17.87
CA ASP A 51 13.73 9.91 18.41
C ASP A 51 14.08 8.78 17.43
N GLU A 52 14.85 7.80 17.93
CA GLU A 52 15.07 6.51 17.27
C GLU A 52 13.78 5.64 17.23
N ILE A 53 12.59 6.24 17.09
CA ILE A 53 11.46 5.53 16.48
C ILE A 53 11.91 5.24 15.06
N LYS A 54 12.20 3.95 14.85
CA LYS A 54 13.19 3.51 13.88
C LYS A 54 12.72 3.89 12.48
N LEU A 55 13.38 4.87 11.86
CA LEU A 55 13.29 5.11 10.42
C LEU A 55 13.41 3.78 9.63
N LEU A 56 14.18 2.82 10.16
CA LEU A 56 14.28 1.45 9.67
C LEU A 56 12.95 0.68 9.69
N GLU A 57 12.18 0.78 10.78
CA GLU A 57 10.86 0.16 10.93
C GLU A 57 9.83 0.78 10.00
N ILE A 58 9.81 2.11 9.87
CA ILE A 58 8.95 2.80 8.89
C ILE A 58 9.31 2.38 7.46
N LYS A 59 10.60 2.28 7.13
CA LYS A 59 11.06 1.76 5.83
C LYS A 59 10.63 0.30 5.61
N LYS A 60 10.69 -0.53 6.65
CA LYS A 60 10.24 -1.93 6.62
C LYS A 60 8.74 -2.02 6.32
N PHE A 61 7.90 -1.29 7.04
CA PHE A 61 6.46 -1.24 6.79
C PHE A 61 6.16 -0.74 5.38
N LEU A 62 6.79 0.36 4.97
CA LEU A 62 6.56 0.96 3.66
C LEU A 62 6.89 -0.03 2.53
N SER A 63 8.04 -0.72 2.62
CA SER A 63 8.46 -1.73 1.64
C SER A 63 7.46 -2.90 1.55
N PHE A 64 6.98 -3.37 2.70
CA PHE A 64 5.98 -4.44 2.76
C PHE A 64 4.67 -4.02 2.10
N TYR A 65 4.10 -2.89 2.49
CA TYR A 65 2.81 -2.44 1.96
C TYR A 65 2.88 -2.05 0.48
N GLN A 66 4.00 -1.50 0.01
CA GLN A 66 4.23 -1.26 -1.43
C GLN A 66 4.27 -2.59 -2.20
N SER A 67 4.99 -3.59 -1.67
CA SER A 67 5.05 -4.92 -2.27
C SER A 67 3.67 -5.59 -2.32
N LEU A 68 2.92 -5.53 -1.23
CA LEU A 68 1.55 -6.05 -1.17
C LEU A 68 0.62 -5.33 -2.15
N SER A 69 0.64 -4.00 -2.20
CA SER A 69 -0.13 -3.20 -3.15
C SER A 69 0.16 -3.60 -4.59
N ASN A 70 1.44 -3.70 -4.96
CA ASN A 70 1.84 -4.13 -6.30
C ASN A 70 1.37 -5.56 -6.61
N SER A 71 1.45 -6.46 -5.64
CA SER A 71 0.99 -7.85 -5.78
C SER A 71 -0.52 -7.92 -6.02
N LEU A 72 -1.31 -7.13 -5.28
CA LEU A 72 -2.76 -7.08 -5.40
C LEU A 72 -3.20 -6.43 -6.71
N VAL A 73 -2.57 -5.33 -7.12
CA VAL A 73 -2.81 -4.70 -8.43
C VAL A 73 -2.48 -5.67 -9.56
N THR A 74 -1.35 -6.35 -9.46
CA THR A 74 -0.94 -7.38 -10.42
C THR A 74 -1.95 -8.52 -10.48
N GLN A 75 -2.42 -8.99 -9.33
CA GLN A 75 -3.44 -10.04 -9.26
C GLN A 75 -4.78 -9.59 -9.86
N LEU A 76 -5.18 -8.33 -9.61
CA LEU A 76 -6.43 -7.75 -10.10
C LEU A 76 -6.44 -7.65 -11.63
N TYR A 77 -5.36 -7.12 -12.24
CA TYR A 77 -5.35 -6.78 -13.67
C TYR A 77 -4.68 -7.81 -14.57
N LEU A 78 -3.72 -8.58 -14.06
CA LEU A 78 -2.87 -9.46 -14.89
C LEU A 78 -3.11 -10.96 -14.64
N GLN A 79 -3.76 -11.32 -13.54
CA GLN A 79 -4.25 -12.68 -13.22
C GLN A 79 -3.27 -13.83 -13.54
N PHE A 80 -1.98 -13.70 -13.15
CA PHE A 80 -0.97 -14.69 -13.53
C PHE A 80 -1.25 -16.12 -13.02
N LYS A 81 -1.78 -16.26 -11.79
CA LYS A 81 -2.11 -17.54 -11.13
C LYS A 81 -3.24 -17.35 -10.09
N PRO A 82 -3.97 -18.41 -9.70
CA PRO A 82 -4.94 -18.35 -8.62
C PRO A 82 -4.22 -18.22 -7.26
N TYR A 83 -3.78 -17.02 -6.94
CA TYR A 83 -3.20 -16.71 -5.64
C TYR A 83 -4.32 -16.51 -4.62
N ASN A 84 -4.72 -17.61 -3.98
CA ASN A 84 -5.88 -17.65 -3.09
C ASN A 84 -5.83 -16.64 -1.94
N GLU A 85 -4.65 -16.35 -1.39
CA GLU A 85 -4.53 -15.40 -0.26
C GLU A 85 -4.61 -13.95 -0.75
N LEU A 86 -3.98 -13.64 -1.88
CA LEU A 86 -4.13 -12.32 -2.52
C LEU A 86 -5.58 -12.08 -2.96
N ASN A 87 -6.25 -13.08 -3.54
CA ASN A 87 -7.66 -13.00 -3.92
C ASN A 87 -8.58 -12.81 -2.70
N LYS A 88 -8.30 -13.48 -1.59
CA LYS A 88 -9.03 -13.26 -0.33
C LYS A 88 -8.87 -11.82 0.15
N LEU A 89 -7.66 -11.26 0.10
CA LEU A 89 -7.38 -9.87 0.49
C LEU A 89 -8.01 -8.83 -0.45
N LEU A 90 -8.08 -9.12 -1.75
CA LEU A 90 -8.81 -8.27 -2.70
C LEU A 90 -10.30 -8.23 -2.36
N ASN A 91 -10.88 -9.37 -1.99
CA ASN A 91 -12.32 -9.49 -1.75
C ASN A 91 -12.75 -9.27 -0.29
N SER A 92 -11.80 -9.18 0.65
CA SER A 92 -12.05 -9.00 2.08
C SER A 92 -11.25 -7.80 2.62
N PRO A 93 -11.90 -6.65 2.84
CA PRO A 93 -11.20 -5.45 3.32
C PRO A 93 -10.83 -5.51 4.80
N ASN A 94 -11.39 -6.44 5.57
CA ASN A 94 -11.29 -6.47 7.04
C ASN A 94 -9.86 -6.67 7.58
N SER A 95 -8.91 -7.05 6.73
CA SER A 95 -7.51 -7.30 7.13
C SER A 95 -6.61 -6.07 7.06
N ILE A 96 -7.09 -4.96 6.48
CA ILE A 96 -6.32 -3.74 6.27
C ILE A 96 -7.05 -2.58 6.96
N PRO A 97 -6.43 -1.86 7.90
CA PRO A 97 -7.10 -0.80 8.65
C PRO A 97 -7.41 0.39 7.74
N ASP A 98 -8.61 0.93 7.88
CA ASP A 98 -8.98 2.21 7.26
C ASP A 98 -8.48 3.35 8.14
N ILE A 99 -7.32 3.91 7.79
CA ILE A 99 -6.73 5.03 8.53
C ILE A 99 -7.27 6.36 8.01
N LYS A 100 -7.50 7.32 8.91
CA LYS A 100 -7.84 8.69 8.52
C LYS A 100 -6.57 9.45 8.14
N ILE A 101 -6.58 10.03 6.94
CA ILE A 101 -5.49 10.88 6.46
C ILE A 101 -5.66 12.30 6.99
N ASN A 102 -4.59 12.83 7.55
CA ASN A 102 -4.47 14.19 8.04
C ASN A 102 -3.05 14.73 7.75
N ASN A 103 -2.77 15.98 8.10
CA ASN A 103 -1.45 16.56 7.87
C ASN A 103 -0.50 16.31 9.05
N PHE A 104 0.77 16.05 8.79
CA PHE A 104 1.78 15.93 9.85
C PHE A 104 2.20 17.30 10.39
N LYS A 105 2.24 18.31 9.52
CA LYS A 105 2.59 19.70 9.88
C LYS A 105 1.68 20.67 9.13
N CYS A 106 1.29 21.73 9.80
CA CYS A 106 0.64 22.87 9.17
C CYS A 106 1.73 23.74 8.53
N ARG A 107 1.93 23.59 7.22
CA ARG A 107 2.96 24.35 6.47
C ARG A 107 2.45 25.73 6.01
N PHE A 108 1.14 25.93 6.07
CA PHE A 108 0.47 27.16 5.66
C PHE A 108 -0.50 27.55 6.77
N ASP A 109 -0.51 28.81 7.17
CA ASP A 109 -1.43 29.33 8.19
C ASP A 109 -2.84 29.47 7.61
N LEU A 110 -3.53 28.33 7.48
CA LEU A 110 -4.85 28.21 6.88
C LEU A 110 -5.76 27.43 7.84
N PRO A 111 -6.90 28.01 8.27
CA PRO A 111 -7.74 27.46 9.35
C PRO A 111 -8.44 26.14 9.01
N LYS A 112 -8.33 25.66 7.78
CA LYS A 112 -8.93 24.40 7.31
C LYS A 112 -8.01 23.19 7.47
N TYR A 113 -6.72 23.38 7.77
CA TYR A 113 -5.76 22.29 7.85
C TYR A 113 -5.63 21.81 9.28
N ASN A 114 -6.24 20.67 9.56
CA ASN A 114 -5.97 19.96 10.79
C ASN A 114 -4.63 19.24 10.68
N THR A 115 -3.98 19.06 11.82
CA THR A 115 -2.77 18.23 11.94
C THR A 115 -3.06 17.05 12.84
N TYR A 116 -2.29 15.99 12.69
CA TYR A 116 -2.38 14.86 13.60
C TYR A 116 -2.03 15.27 15.03
N LEU A 117 -2.83 14.82 15.99
CA LEU A 117 -2.45 14.79 17.39
C LEU A 117 -1.42 13.68 17.63
N LYS A 118 -0.60 13.80 18.67
CA LYS A 118 0.42 12.78 18.99
C LYS A 118 -0.20 11.42 19.27
N GLU A 119 -1.35 11.41 19.96
CA GLU A 119 -2.13 10.21 20.27
C GLU A 119 -2.65 9.54 18.99
N GLU A 120 -3.15 10.33 18.02
CA GLU A 120 -3.62 9.84 16.72
C GLU A 120 -2.49 9.19 15.93
N LEU A 121 -1.30 9.82 15.88
CA LEU A 121 -0.13 9.22 15.21
C LEU A 121 0.24 7.87 15.83
N LYS A 122 0.25 7.79 17.17
CA LYS A 122 0.55 6.55 17.89
C LYS A 122 -0.50 5.48 17.64
N GLU A 123 -1.77 5.84 17.60
CA GLU A 123 -2.86 4.91 17.29
C GLU A 123 -2.75 4.38 15.86
N ILE A 124 -2.54 5.24 14.88
CA ILE A 124 -2.35 4.84 13.47
C ILE A 124 -1.14 3.91 13.34
N LEU A 125 -0.01 4.24 13.98
CA LEU A 125 1.17 3.38 13.96
C LEU A 125 0.91 2.01 14.59
N ASN A 126 0.16 1.95 15.70
CA ASN A 126 -0.25 0.69 16.30
C ASN A 126 -1.14 -0.13 15.35
N GLN A 127 -2.11 0.50 14.69
CA GLN A 127 -2.97 -0.17 13.69
C GLN A 127 -2.14 -0.72 12.52
N VAL A 128 -1.21 0.07 12.01
CA VAL A 128 -0.29 -0.33 10.92
C VAL A 128 0.60 -1.48 11.34
N ASN A 129 1.15 -1.45 12.57
CA ASN A 129 1.99 -2.52 13.10
C ASN A 129 1.20 -3.82 13.31
N ASN A 130 0.00 -3.74 13.88
CA ASN A 130 -0.87 -4.90 14.09
C ASN A 130 -1.26 -5.56 12.77
N SER A 131 -1.64 -4.75 11.76
CA SER A 131 -1.94 -5.24 10.42
C SER A 131 -0.70 -5.82 9.76
N PHE A 132 0.47 -5.19 9.91
CA PHE A 132 1.73 -5.70 9.39
C PHE A 132 2.05 -7.08 9.96
N ASN A 133 1.98 -7.25 11.29
CA ASN A 133 2.27 -8.54 11.94
C ASN A 133 1.28 -9.61 11.47
N PHE A 134 -0.03 -9.30 11.49
CA PHE A 134 -1.06 -10.23 11.03
C PHE A 134 -0.85 -10.70 9.58
N LEU A 135 -0.50 -9.79 8.67
CA LEU A 135 -0.28 -10.12 7.25
C LEU A 135 1.06 -10.81 7.02
N ASN A 136 2.12 -10.39 7.73
CA ASN A 136 3.46 -10.93 7.58
C ASN A 136 3.60 -12.34 8.19
N ASP A 137 2.81 -12.67 9.21
CA ASP A 137 2.77 -14.01 9.80
C ASP A 137 2.08 -15.04 8.88
N ASN A 138 1.30 -14.58 7.89
CA ASN A 138 0.75 -15.45 6.85
C ASN A 138 1.83 -15.80 5.80
N SER A 139 2.59 -16.87 6.07
CA SER A 139 3.67 -17.34 5.19
C SER A 139 3.24 -17.61 3.75
N LYS A 140 1.99 -18.07 3.53
CA LYS A 140 1.43 -18.28 2.18
C LYS A 140 1.24 -16.96 1.45
N LEU A 141 0.72 -15.94 2.13
CA LEU A 141 0.57 -14.59 1.56
C LEU A 141 1.94 -14.01 1.22
N VAL A 142 2.90 -14.04 2.15
CA VAL A 142 4.25 -13.52 1.94
C VAL A 142 4.92 -14.20 0.74
N HIS A 143 4.77 -15.52 0.60
CA HIS A 143 5.27 -16.25 -0.57
C HIS A 143 4.61 -15.79 -1.88
N GLN A 144 3.30 -15.54 -1.87
CA GLN A 144 2.58 -15.03 -3.04
C GLN A 144 3.02 -13.61 -3.41
N ILE A 145 3.21 -12.73 -2.43
CA ILE A 145 3.77 -11.39 -2.62
C ILE A 145 5.13 -11.49 -3.32
N ASN A 146 6.06 -12.25 -2.75
CA ASN A 146 7.42 -12.39 -3.27
C ASN A 146 7.44 -12.96 -4.69
N LYS A 147 6.59 -13.96 -5.00
CA LYS A 147 6.48 -14.53 -6.35
C LYS A 147 5.90 -13.56 -7.36
N SER A 148 4.93 -12.73 -6.96
CA SER A 148 4.34 -11.74 -7.87
C SER A 148 5.38 -10.68 -8.29
N LEU A 149 6.33 -10.35 -7.40
CA LEU A 149 7.42 -9.39 -7.66
C LEU A 149 8.50 -9.92 -8.62
N VAL A 150 8.59 -11.25 -8.83
CA VAL A 150 9.54 -11.85 -9.78
C VAL A 150 9.14 -11.53 -11.22
N TYR A 151 7.86 -11.24 -11.48
CA TYR A 151 7.40 -10.68 -12.74
C TYR A 151 7.74 -9.19 -12.80
N LYS A 152 9.05 -8.86 -12.81
CA LYS A 152 9.53 -7.52 -13.12
C LYS A 152 9.27 -7.25 -14.61
N PHE A 153 8.43 -6.26 -14.89
CA PHE A 153 8.09 -5.84 -16.24
C PHE A 153 8.99 -4.75 -16.80
#